data_AF-A0AAW4BMC7-F1
#
_entry.id   AF-A0AAW4BMC7-F1
#
_cell.length_a   1.000
_cell.length_b   1.000
_cell.length_c   1.000
_cell.angle_alpha   90.00
_cell.angle_beta   90.00
_cell.angle_gamma   90.00
#
_symmetry.space_group_name_H-M   'P 1'
#
loop_
_entity.id
_entity.type
_entity.pdbx_description
1 polymer ?
#
loop_
_entity_poly.entity_id
_entity_poly.type
_entity_poly.pdbx_seq_one_letter_code
_entity_poly.pdbx_strand_id
1 'polypeptide(L)'
;MNKTIIDYLSFSGSPLLLERCKEMAKQRFTLSQAPNVFESQIPLAVASRENTKIRYFAENLAQVLGCNEMENFANRDLYYASLDKKLVECDMEIATDCTFNECYQQLISNIGIDMLDVLCHFEVESFVELLNEEITYKDNHWTLERRGGFSGYSHSALLLCNGSQAGLVAWGAANFGFYVSFSGSGCSAIKMDVLHKALKQMPYVKLTRVDVAYDDLQGAITVPYLREQYENG
;
A
#
# COMPACT_ATOMS: atom_id res chain seq x y z
N MET A 1 -28.61 19.40 18.99
CA MET A 1 -28.98 18.04 18.55
C MET A 1 -27.74 17.20 18.72
N ASN A 2 -27.78 16.13 19.51
CA ASN A 2 -26.60 15.30 19.72
C ASN A 2 -26.31 14.51 18.44
N LYS A 3 -25.04 14.37 18.08
CA LYS A 3 -24.63 13.79 16.80
C LYS A 3 -23.58 12.71 17.04
N THR A 4 -23.80 11.55 16.43
CA THR A 4 -22.76 10.51 16.32
C THR A 4 -21.96 10.76 15.05
N ILE A 5 -20.64 10.83 15.16
CA ILE A 5 -19.73 11.10 14.04
C ILE A 5 -18.59 10.08 14.02
N ILE A 6 -18.04 9.82 12.84
CA ILE A 6 -16.76 9.13 12.71
C ILE A 6 -15.68 10.19 12.89
N ASP A 7 -14.81 10.00 13.89
CA ASP A 7 -13.77 10.98 14.27
C ASP A 7 -12.35 10.51 13.94
N TYR A 8 -12.21 9.25 13.51
CA TYR A 8 -10.99 8.75 12.89
C TYR A 8 -11.34 7.55 12.03
N LEU A 9 -10.68 7.43 10.88
CA LEU A 9 -10.80 6.23 10.05
C LEU A 9 -9.46 5.94 9.40
N SER A 10 -9.06 4.68 9.39
CA SER A 10 -7.94 4.23 8.57
C SER A 10 -8.19 2.85 7.96
N PHE A 11 -7.53 2.63 6.84
CA PHE A 11 -7.53 1.38 6.11
C PHE A 11 -6.17 1.10 5.49
N SER A 12 -5.93 -0.16 5.17
CA SER A 12 -4.73 -0.61 4.46
C SER A 12 -5.14 -1.48 3.29
N GLY A 13 -4.40 -1.41 2.20
CA GLY A 13 -4.59 -2.24 1.01
C GLY A 13 -3.29 -2.80 0.50
N SER A 14 -3.39 -3.68 -0.49
CA SER A 14 -2.23 -4.28 -1.15
C SER A 14 -2.51 -4.44 -2.64
N PRO A 15 -1.58 -4.02 -3.52
CA PRO A 15 -1.69 -4.34 -4.94
C PRO A 15 -1.80 -5.85 -5.15
N LEU A 16 -2.53 -6.27 -6.18
CA LEU A 16 -2.77 -7.70 -6.48
C LEU A 16 -1.48 -8.53 -6.52
N LEU A 17 -0.42 -8.01 -7.16
CA LEU A 17 0.87 -8.70 -7.25
C LEU A 17 1.48 -8.94 -5.85
N LEU A 18 1.39 -7.94 -4.97
CA LEU A 18 1.92 -8.03 -3.61
C LEU A 18 1.06 -8.96 -2.74
N GLU A 19 -0.25 -9.00 -2.96
CA GLU A 19 -1.12 -10.00 -2.34
C GLU A 19 -0.75 -11.42 -2.74
N ARG A 20 -0.46 -11.65 -4.03
CA ARG A 20 0.04 -12.96 -4.49
C ARG A 20 1.35 -13.33 -3.79
N CYS A 21 2.29 -12.40 -3.64
CA CYS A 21 3.51 -12.63 -2.86
C CYS A 21 3.22 -13.03 -1.42
N LYS A 22 2.21 -12.41 -0.77
CA LYS A 22 1.80 -12.79 0.59
C LYS A 22 1.21 -14.19 0.63
N GLU A 23 0.33 -14.56 -0.31
CA GLU A 23 -0.23 -15.92 -0.38
C GLU A 23 0.85 -16.97 -0.63
N MET A 24 1.81 -16.67 -1.50
CA MET A 24 2.96 -17.54 -1.75
C MET A 24 3.84 -17.71 -0.50
N ALA A 25 4.13 -16.61 0.20
CA ALA A 25 4.90 -16.65 1.45
C ALA A 25 4.17 -17.40 2.60
N LYS A 26 2.84 -17.32 2.67
CA LYS A 26 2.02 -18.12 3.62
C LYS A 26 2.21 -19.61 3.37
N GLN A 27 2.31 -20.01 2.11
CA GLN A 27 2.57 -21.38 1.68
C GLN A 27 4.06 -21.76 1.69
N ARG A 28 4.94 -20.86 2.16
CA ARG A 28 6.39 -21.06 2.26
C ARG A 28 7.09 -21.25 0.91
N PHE A 29 6.53 -20.71 -0.16
CA PHE A 29 7.25 -20.65 -1.42
C PHE A 29 8.46 -19.73 -1.31
N THR A 30 9.60 -20.25 -1.75
CA THR A 30 10.84 -19.52 -1.98
C THR A 30 11.31 -19.78 -3.40
N LEU A 31 12.11 -18.86 -3.93
CA LEU A 31 12.84 -19.11 -5.16
C LEU A 31 14.12 -19.86 -4.76
N SER A 32 14.38 -21.01 -5.38
CA SER A 32 15.54 -21.89 -5.07
C SER A 32 16.89 -21.18 -5.20
N GLN A 33 16.94 -20.07 -5.94
CA GLN A 33 18.04 -19.13 -5.88
C GLN A 33 17.84 -18.16 -4.71
N ALA A 34 18.43 -18.52 -3.58
CA ALA A 34 18.73 -17.59 -2.49
C ALA A 34 19.31 -16.28 -3.05
N PRO A 35 19.09 -15.12 -2.40
CA PRO A 35 19.77 -13.89 -2.79
C PRO A 35 21.27 -14.16 -2.82
N ASN A 36 21.87 -14.10 -4.01
CA ASN A 36 23.25 -14.49 -4.33
C ASN A 36 24.19 -14.42 -3.12
N VAL A 37 24.34 -15.53 -2.39
CA VAL A 37 25.39 -15.66 -1.39
C VAL A 37 26.68 -15.89 -2.17
N PHE A 38 27.60 -14.94 -1.99
CA PHE A 38 28.79 -14.71 -2.79
C PHE A 38 29.79 -15.87 -2.72
N GLU A 39 30.11 -16.52 -3.84
CA GLU A 39 31.37 -17.25 -4.05
C GLU A 39 31.85 -17.13 -5.51
N SER A 40 32.43 -15.99 -5.91
CA SER A 40 33.35 -15.96 -7.05
C SER A 40 34.19 -14.67 -7.10
N GLN A 41 35.52 -14.82 -7.23
CA GLN A 41 36.51 -13.74 -7.21
C GLN A 41 36.90 -13.21 -8.62
N ILE A 42 36.01 -13.23 -9.62
CA ILE A 42 36.36 -12.82 -11.00
C ILE A 42 35.55 -11.59 -11.46
N PRO A 43 36.16 -10.38 -11.55
CA PRO A 43 35.47 -9.11 -11.84
C PRO A 43 34.77 -9.04 -13.21
N LEU A 44 35.26 -9.76 -14.21
CA LEU A 44 34.69 -9.77 -15.57
C LEU A 44 33.41 -10.63 -15.69
N ALA A 45 33.22 -11.61 -14.81
CA ALA A 45 31.99 -12.41 -14.75
C ALA A 45 30.87 -11.69 -13.98
N VAL A 46 31.25 -10.82 -13.03
CA VAL A 46 30.34 -10.00 -12.21
C VAL A 46 29.68 -8.90 -13.06
N ALA A 47 30.46 -8.14 -13.83
CA ALA A 47 29.92 -7.08 -14.70
C ALA A 47 29.06 -7.59 -15.88
N SER A 48 29.28 -8.84 -16.32
CA SER A 48 28.52 -9.50 -17.39
C SER A 48 27.27 -10.24 -16.88
N ARG A 49 27.17 -10.57 -15.58
CA ARG A 49 25.98 -11.22 -14.97
C ARG A 49 25.08 -10.25 -14.19
N GLU A 50 25.65 -9.30 -13.45
CA GLU A 50 24.86 -8.31 -12.67
C GLU A 50 24.04 -7.39 -13.56
N ASN A 51 24.40 -7.26 -14.83
CA ASN A 51 23.66 -6.43 -15.78
C ASN A 51 22.59 -7.17 -16.60
N THR A 52 22.61 -8.49 -16.76
CA THR A 52 22.16 -9.07 -18.05
C THR A 52 20.85 -9.87 -18.08
N LYS A 53 20.12 -10.16 -16.98
CA LYS A 53 18.94 -11.07 -17.11
C LYS A 53 17.58 -10.54 -16.72
N ILE A 54 17.48 -9.55 -15.83
CA ILE A 54 16.19 -8.92 -15.49
C ILE A 54 16.16 -7.46 -15.95
N ARG A 55 17.24 -6.69 -15.79
CA ARG A 55 17.35 -5.30 -16.29
C ARG A 55 17.36 -5.20 -17.81
N TYR A 56 18.21 -5.98 -18.50
CA TYR A 56 18.18 -6.13 -19.96
C TYR A 56 16.89 -6.76 -20.50
N PHE A 57 16.10 -7.45 -19.68
CA PHE A 57 14.81 -8.01 -20.10
C PHE A 57 13.69 -6.98 -19.98
N ALA A 58 13.64 -6.17 -18.91
CA ALA A 58 12.70 -5.06 -18.80
C ALA A 58 12.98 -3.98 -19.87
N GLU A 59 14.24 -3.63 -20.10
CA GLU A 59 14.66 -2.64 -21.11
C GLU A 59 14.47 -3.17 -22.56
N ASN A 60 14.82 -4.42 -22.87
CA ASN A 60 14.54 -4.98 -24.22
C ASN A 60 13.07 -5.28 -24.46
N LEU A 61 12.29 -5.67 -23.45
CA LEU A 61 10.86 -5.96 -23.64
C LEU A 61 10.09 -4.68 -23.96
N ALA A 62 10.41 -3.56 -23.31
CA ALA A 62 9.88 -2.25 -23.66
C ALA A 62 10.29 -1.80 -25.08
N GLN A 63 11.55 -2.05 -25.47
CA GLN A 63 12.09 -1.66 -26.78
C GLN A 63 11.59 -2.54 -27.94
N VAL A 64 11.45 -3.86 -27.74
CA VAL A 64 10.96 -4.83 -28.75
C VAL A 64 9.45 -4.74 -28.93
N LEU A 65 8.70 -4.37 -27.89
CA LEU A 65 7.24 -4.15 -27.96
C LEU A 65 6.86 -2.72 -28.39
N GLY A 66 7.83 -1.81 -28.56
CA GLY A 66 7.58 -0.43 -28.97
C GLY A 66 6.81 0.40 -27.93
N CYS A 67 7.03 0.15 -26.64
CA CYS A 67 6.36 0.83 -25.55
C CYS A 67 6.93 2.25 -25.36
N ASN A 68 6.18 3.28 -25.79
CA ASN A 68 6.37 4.64 -25.31
C ASN A 68 5.44 4.84 -24.10
N GLU A 69 6.00 4.88 -22.89
CA GLU A 69 5.26 4.99 -21.63
C GLU A 69 4.40 6.26 -21.53
N MET A 70 4.66 7.27 -22.38
CA MET A 70 3.87 8.50 -22.40
C MET A 70 2.52 8.37 -23.15
N GLU A 71 2.27 7.31 -23.93
CA GLU A 71 1.17 7.34 -24.92
C GLU A 71 0.23 6.11 -24.99
N ASN A 72 0.46 4.97 -24.31
CA ASN A 72 -0.38 3.78 -24.59
C ASN A 72 -0.56 2.75 -23.44
N PHE A 73 -1.77 2.69 -22.87
CA PHE A 73 -2.17 1.87 -21.71
C PHE A 73 -2.36 0.35 -21.97
N ALA A 74 -2.32 -0.12 -23.22
CA ALA A 74 -2.60 -1.52 -23.58
C ALA A 74 -1.46 -2.53 -23.25
N ASN A 75 -0.27 -2.05 -22.88
CA ASN A 75 0.92 -2.89 -22.63
C ASN A 75 1.01 -3.49 -21.22
N ARG A 76 0.08 -3.11 -20.33
CA ARG A 76 0.05 -3.57 -18.94
C ARG A 76 -0.29 -5.06 -18.83
N ASP A 77 -1.27 -5.54 -19.58
CA ASP A 77 -1.74 -6.92 -19.49
C ASP A 77 -0.74 -7.90 -20.13
N LEU A 78 -0.03 -7.47 -21.18
CA LEU A 78 1.05 -8.23 -21.79
C LEU A 78 2.27 -8.33 -20.88
N TYR A 79 2.61 -7.25 -20.18
CA TYR A 79 3.66 -7.24 -19.17
C TYR A 79 3.33 -8.23 -18.05
N TYR A 80 2.14 -8.15 -17.47
CA TYR A 80 1.69 -9.07 -16.42
C TYR A 80 1.60 -10.52 -16.91
N ALA A 81 1.10 -10.79 -18.11
CA ALA A 81 1.05 -12.13 -18.68
C ALA A 81 2.46 -12.72 -18.92
N SER A 82 3.43 -11.89 -19.30
CA SER A 82 4.83 -12.32 -19.45
C SER A 82 5.50 -12.63 -18.10
N LEU A 83 5.15 -11.85 -17.06
CA LEU A 83 5.62 -12.06 -15.69
C LEU A 83 5.06 -13.37 -15.12
N ASP A 84 3.76 -13.61 -15.31
CA ASP A 84 3.04 -14.81 -14.88
C ASP A 84 3.64 -16.07 -15.51
N LYS A 85 3.92 -16.04 -16.83
CA LYS A 85 4.55 -17.16 -17.55
C LYS A 85 5.95 -17.49 -17.03
N LYS A 86 6.73 -16.49 -16.63
CA LYS A 86 8.08 -16.71 -16.08
C LYS A 86 8.08 -17.17 -14.64
N LEU A 87 7.11 -16.76 -13.82
CA LEU A 87 6.93 -17.30 -12.47
C LEU A 87 6.65 -18.82 -12.51
N VAL A 88 6.01 -19.32 -13.58
CA VAL A 88 5.80 -20.76 -13.82
C VAL A 88 7.09 -21.50 -14.18
N GLU A 89 8.05 -20.81 -14.82
CA GLU A 89 9.35 -21.38 -15.22
C GLU A 89 10.44 -21.22 -14.14
N CYS A 90 10.18 -20.45 -13.07
CA CYS A 90 11.08 -20.33 -11.93
C CYS A 90 11.04 -21.60 -11.08
N ASP A 91 12.21 -22.15 -10.74
CA ASP A 91 12.37 -23.25 -9.77
C ASP A 91 11.89 -22.80 -8.38
N MET A 92 10.60 -22.98 -8.11
CA MET A 92 9.99 -22.68 -6.82
C MET A 92 10.12 -23.87 -5.90
N GLU A 93 10.63 -23.63 -4.70
CA GLU A 93 10.75 -24.63 -3.64
C GLU A 93 9.86 -24.25 -2.45
N ILE A 94 9.44 -25.24 -1.67
CA ILE A 94 8.73 -25.01 -0.41
C ILE A 94 9.75 -25.11 0.72
N ALA A 95 10.14 -23.97 1.28
CA ALA A 95 11.12 -23.91 2.36
C ALA A 95 10.46 -24.24 3.70
N THR A 96 10.74 -25.43 4.26
CA THR A 96 10.16 -25.87 5.53
C THR A 96 10.76 -25.19 6.76
N ASP A 97 11.92 -24.54 6.60
CA ASP A 97 12.73 -23.91 7.65
C ASP A 97 12.66 -22.38 7.66
N CYS A 98 12.04 -21.77 6.66
CA CYS A 98 11.87 -20.31 6.59
C CYS A 98 10.56 -19.85 7.25
N THR A 99 10.61 -18.67 7.87
CA THR A 99 9.43 -17.96 8.36
C THR A 99 8.66 -17.29 7.22
N PHE A 100 7.40 -16.92 7.49
CA PHE A 100 6.58 -16.14 6.55
C PHE A 100 7.32 -14.89 6.06
N ASN A 101 7.91 -14.14 6.99
CA ASN A 101 8.56 -12.88 6.66
C ASN A 101 9.80 -13.11 5.80
N GLU A 102 10.60 -14.14 6.09
CA GLU A 102 11.77 -14.47 5.26
C GLU A 102 11.36 -14.85 3.83
N CYS A 103 10.37 -15.74 3.66
CA CYS A 103 9.85 -16.07 2.33
C CYS A 103 9.34 -14.83 1.60
N TYR A 104 8.59 -13.97 2.31
CA TYR A 104 8.03 -12.75 1.73
C TYR A 104 9.12 -11.77 1.28
N GLN A 105 10.10 -11.47 2.16
CA GLN A 105 11.21 -10.57 1.84
C GLN A 105 12.04 -11.09 0.67
N GLN A 106 12.28 -12.40 0.60
CA GLN A 106 12.95 -13.02 -0.55
C GLN A 106 12.16 -12.87 -1.85
N LEU A 107 10.84 -13.10 -1.82
CA LEU A 107 9.99 -12.96 -3.01
C LEU A 107 10.00 -11.51 -3.52
N ILE A 108 9.77 -10.53 -2.65
CA ILE A 108 9.74 -9.11 -3.08
C ILE A 108 11.12 -8.60 -3.49
N SER A 109 12.19 -9.10 -2.87
CA SER A 109 13.57 -8.73 -3.24
C SER A 109 13.94 -9.25 -4.63
N ASN A 110 13.49 -10.46 -4.99
CA ASN A 110 13.72 -11.02 -6.32
C ASN A 110 12.91 -10.33 -7.42
N ILE A 111 11.70 -9.85 -7.09
CA ILE A 111 10.88 -9.09 -8.03
C ILE A 111 11.43 -7.66 -8.22
N GLY A 112 11.95 -7.06 -7.15
CA GLY A 112 12.44 -5.68 -7.11
C GLY A 112 11.54 -4.82 -6.21
N ILE A 113 12.04 -4.52 -5.01
CA ILE A 113 11.29 -3.78 -3.98
C ILE A 113 10.89 -2.39 -4.49
N ASP A 114 11.78 -1.68 -5.19
CA ASP A 114 11.49 -0.33 -5.70
C ASP A 114 10.32 -0.33 -6.69
N MET A 115 10.23 -1.33 -7.55
CA MET A 115 9.10 -1.49 -8.48
C MET A 115 7.80 -1.75 -7.73
N LEU A 116 7.83 -2.60 -6.69
CA LEU A 116 6.66 -2.89 -5.87
C LEU A 116 6.24 -1.67 -5.03
N ASP A 117 7.19 -0.85 -4.58
CA ASP A 117 6.91 0.42 -3.88
C ASP A 117 6.22 1.42 -4.83
N VAL A 118 6.59 1.46 -6.11
CA VAL A 118 5.89 2.23 -7.14
C VAL A 118 4.44 1.75 -7.31
N LEU A 119 4.20 0.43 -7.34
CA LEU A 119 2.82 -0.09 -7.40
C LEU A 119 2.01 0.32 -6.16
N CYS A 120 2.61 0.27 -4.97
CA CYS A 120 1.93 0.68 -3.75
C CYS A 120 1.64 2.19 -3.74
N HIS A 121 2.54 3.01 -4.29
CA HIS A 121 2.31 4.45 -4.45
C HIS A 121 1.20 4.75 -5.44
N PHE A 122 1.15 4.02 -6.56
CA PHE A 122 0.11 4.18 -7.58
C PHE A 122 -1.30 3.94 -7.02
N GLU A 123 -1.47 2.94 -6.14
CA GLU A 123 -2.75 2.72 -5.45
C GLU A 123 -3.15 3.91 -4.55
N VAL A 124 -2.16 4.54 -3.91
CA VAL A 124 -2.38 5.76 -3.10
C VAL A 124 -2.80 6.93 -3.98
N GLU A 125 -2.11 7.16 -5.11
CA GLU A 125 -2.47 8.23 -6.06
C GLU A 125 -3.85 8.01 -6.67
N SER A 126 -4.15 6.78 -7.11
CA SER A 126 -5.45 6.40 -7.64
C SER A 126 -6.57 6.62 -6.61
N PHE A 127 -6.30 6.31 -5.33
CA PHE A 127 -7.25 6.59 -4.26
C PHE A 127 -7.44 8.10 -4.04
N VAL A 128 -6.38 8.91 -4.12
CA VAL A 128 -6.48 10.37 -3.95
C VAL A 128 -7.22 11.03 -5.13
N GLU A 129 -7.11 10.49 -6.33
CA GLU A 129 -7.93 10.89 -7.48
C GLU A 129 -9.42 10.59 -7.20
N LEU A 130 -9.76 9.35 -6.84
CA LEU A 130 -11.11 8.97 -6.44
C LEU A 130 -11.63 9.82 -5.26
N LEU A 131 -10.74 10.19 -4.33
CA LEU A 131 -11.06 11.03 -3.19
C LEU A 131 -11.53 12.42 -3.64
N ASN A 132 -10.83 13.02 -4.60
CA ASN A 132 -11.15 14.33 -5.16
C ASN A 132 -12.40 14.30 -6.05
N GLU A 133 -12.61 13.23 -6.81
CA GLU A 133 -13.71 13.15 -7.78
C GLU A 133 -15.04 12.76 -7.13
N GLU A 134 -15.02 11.73 -6.29
CA GLU A 134 -16.26 11.08 -5.85
C GLU A 134 -16.49 11.14 -4.35
N ILE A 135 -15.45 11.05 -3.52
CA ILE A 135 -15.63 10.84 -2.07
C ILE A 135 -15.75 12.17 -1.32
N THR A 136 -15.10 13.24 -1.77
CA THR A 136 -15.09 14.53 -1.07
C THR A 136 -16.40 15.32 -1.23
N TYR A 137 -16.66 16.24 -0.30
CA TYR A 137 -17.68 17.29 -0.49
C TYR A 137 -17.21 18.35 -1.49
N LYS A 138 -18.16 19.12 -2.03
CA LYS A 138 -17.88 20.21 -2.98
C LYS A 138 -16.89 21.22 -2.38
N ASP A 139 -16.04 21.80 -3.23
CA ASP A 139 -15.05 22.85 -2.91
C ASP A 139 -13.85 22.39 -2.05
N ASN A 140 -13.79 21.10 -1.68
CA ASN A 140 -12.61 20.50 -1.07
C ASN A 140 -11.67 19.97 -2.16
N HIS A 141 -10.38 20.23 -2.00
CA HIS A 141 -9.32 19.69 -2.83
C HIS A 141 -8.26 18.99 -1.96
N TRP A 142 -7.93 17.76 -2.34
CA TRP A 142 -7.03 16.89 -1.61
C TRP A 142 -5.69 16.76 -2.31
N THR A 143 -4.62 16.99 -1.56
CA THR A 143 -3.23 16.91 -2.04
C THR A 143 -2.35 16.13 -1.08
N LEU A 144 -1.18 15.70 -1.59
CA LEU A 144 -0.18 14.98 -0.82
C LEU A 144 1.05 15.84 -0.57
N GLU A 145 1.56 15.83 0.65
CA GLU A 145 2.84 16.43 1.00
C GLU A 145 3.81 15.34 1.48
N ARG A 146 4.85 15.06 0.69
CA ARG A 146 5.79 13.96 0.93
C ARG A 146 6.53 14.10 2.26
N ARG A 147 6.75 12.96 2.91
CA ARG A 147 7.51 12.80 4.15
C ARG A 147 8.40 11.56 4.08
N GLY A 148 9.14 11.28 5.17
CA GLY A 148 9.91 10.04 5.33
C GLY A 148 9.03 8.81 5.55
N GLY A 149 9.59 7.74 6.12
CA GLY A 149 8.84 6.53 6.46
C GLY A 149 7.84 6.72 7.60
N PHE A 150 6.89 5.78 7.71
CA PHE A 150 5.86 5.78 8.75
C PHE A 150 5.46 4.36 9.12
N SER A 151 5.48 3.98 10.41
CA SER A 151 4.93 2.71 10.92
C SER A 151 5.33 1.46 10.11
N GLY A 152 6.60 1.36 9.73
CA GLY A 152 7.15 0.25 8.93
C GLY A 152 7.09 0.46 7.41
N TYR A 153 6.30 1.42 6.91
CA TYR A 153 6.30 1.81 5.51
C TYR A 153 7.54 2.65 5.17
N SER A 154 8.18 2.34 4.03
CA SER A 154 9.35 3.06 3.50
C SER A 154 9.03 4.53 3.22
N HIS A 155 7.80 4.81 2.81
CA HIS A 155 7.38 6.14 2.37
C HIS A 155 6.05 6.55 2.98
N SER A 156 5.86 7.87 3.13
CA SER A 156 4.60 8.44 3.55
C SER A 156 4.40 9.86 3.02
N ALA A 157 3.17 10.34 3.12
CA ALA A 157 2.80 11.72 2.84
C ALA A 157 1.67 12.17 3.78
N LEU A 158 1.65 13.45 4.12
CA LEU A 158 0.46 14.05 4.72
C LEU A 158 -0.63 14.12 3.67
N LEU A 159 -1.85 13.79 4.08
CA LEU A 159 -3.04 14.00 3.27
C LEU A 159 -3.65 15.33 3.69
N LEU A 160 -3.61 16.31 2.78
CA LEU A 160 -4.05 17.67 3.02
C LEU A 160 -5.41 17.89 2.35
N CYS A 161 -6.35 18.53 3.04
CA CYS A 161 -7.58 19.06 2.48
C CYS A 161 -7.49 20.59 2.49
N ASN A 162 -7.53 21.21 1.31
CA ASN A 162 -7.38 22.67 1.14
C ASN A 162 -6.10 23.21 1.84
N GLY A 163 -5.01 22.46 1.77
CA GLY A 163 -3.72 22.80 2.39
C GLY A 163 -3.61 22.52 3.89
N SER A 164 -4.68 22.07 4.55
CA SER A 164 -4.65 21.71 5.98
C SER A 164 -4.52 20.20 6.16
N GLN A 165 -3.68 19.75 7.10
CA GLN A 165 -3.53 18.31 7.37
C GLN A 165 -4.85 17.71 7.87
N ALA A 166 -5.35 16.72 7.11
CA ALA A 166 -6.62 16.04 7.35
C ALA A 166 -6.45 14.51 7.41
N GLY A 167 -5.22 14.02 7.22
CA GLY A 167 -4.92 12.60 7.22
C GLY A 167 -3.46 12.30 6.96
N LEU A 168 -3.18 11.04 6.67
CA LEU A 168 -1.87 10.53 6.28
C LEU A 168 -2.02 9.33 5.38
N VAL A 169 -1.14 9.23 4.39
CA VAL A 169 -0.97 8.05 3.54
C VAL A 169 0.44 7.51 3.69
N ALA A 170 0.62 6.20 3.58
CA ALA A 170 1.92 5.55 3.63
C ALA A 170 1.94 4.34 2.70
N TRP A 171 3.11 3.99 2.16
CA TRP A 171 3.24 2.85 1.26
C TRP A 171 4.66 2.26 1.29
N GLY A 172 4.73 0.98 0.94
CA GLY A 172 5.96 0.21 0.94
C GLY A 172 5.67 -1.29 0.90
N ALA A 173 6.23 -1.96 -0.09
CA ALA A 173 6.12 -3.39 -0.32
C ALA A 173 6.70 -4.21 0.84
N ALA A 174 7.78 -3.74 1.46
CA ALA A 174 8.33 -4.35 2.66
C ALA A 174 7.31 -4.42 3.81
N ASN A 175 6.33 -3.50 3.84
CA ASN A 175 5.23 -3.46 4.79
C ASN A 175 3.88 -3.78 4.13
N PHE A 176 3.89 -4.70 3.17
CA PHE A 176 2.71 -5.39 2.65
C PHE A 176 1.71 -4.54 1.84
N GLY A 177 2.03 -3.30 1.49
CA GLY A 177 1.21 -2.49 0.59
C GLY A 177 1.15 -1.02 0.96
N PHE A 178 -0.06 -0.50 1.14
CA PHE A 178 -0.32 0.90 1.44
C PHE A 178 -1.31 1.08 2.58
N TYR A 179 -1.36 2.30 3.10
CA TYR A 179 -2.15 2.73 4.24
C TYR A 179 -2.69 4.14 3.99
N VAL A 180 -3.93 4.37 4.40
CA VAL A 180 -4.60 5.66 4.34
C VAL A 180 -5.33 5.90 5.66
N SER A 181 -5.28 7.13 6.14
CA SER A 181 -6.01 7.56 7.33
C SER A 181 -6.56 8.97 7.21
N PHE A 182 -7.67 9.19 7.91
CA PHE A 182 -8.33 10.47 8.07
C PHE A 182 -8.42 10.80 9.57
N SER A 183 -8.03 12.02 9.94
CA SER A 183 -8.32 12.59 11.26
C SER A 183 -9.81 12.96 11.37
N GLY A 184 -10.25 13.45 12.52
CA GLY A 184 -11.62 13.95 12.70
C GLY A 184 -11.99 15.05 11.70
N SER A 185 -11.07 15.99 11.46
CA SER A 185 -11.22 17.01 10.42
C SER A 185 -11.33 16.39 9.03
N GLY A 186 -10.50 15.41 8.69
CA GLY A 186 -10.60 14.70 7.41
C GLY A 186 -11.90 13.92 7.25
N CYS A 187 -12.37 13.27 8.32
CA CYS A 187 -13.62 12.55 8.35
C CYS A 187 -14.82 13.48 8.10
N SER A 188 -14.77 14.72 8.61
CA SER A 188 -15.80 15.74 8.34
C SER A 188 -15.81 16.25 6.90
N ALA A 189 -14.69 16.10 6.17
CA ALA A 189 -14.50 16.63 4.83
C ALA A 189 -14.90 15.65 3.71
N ILE A 190 -15.31 14.43 4.06
CA ILE A 190 -15.63 13.36 3.12
C ILE A 190 -17.04 12.79 3.30
N LYS A 191 -17.61 12.26 2.22
CA LYS A 191 -18.89 11.52 2.21
C LYS A 191 -18.63 10.08 2.63
N MET A 192 -18.84 9.80 3.92
CA MET A 192 -18.54 8.49 4.52
C MET A 192 -19.27 7.31 3.88
N ASP A 193 -20.49 7.52 3.39
CA ASP A 193 -21.25 6.47 2.70
C ASP A 193 -20.64 6.12 1.34
N VAL A 194 -20.09 7.11 0.63
CA VAL A 194 -19.38 6.93 -0.64
C VAL A 194 -18.03 6.26 -0.39
N LEU A 195 -17.27 6.71 0.60
CA LEU A 195 -16.02 6.04 1.00
C LEU A 195 -16.27 4.57 1.32
N HIS A 196 -17.29 4.27 2.14
CA HIS A 196 -17.60 2.89 2.51
C HIS A 196 -17.98 2.02 1.29
N LYS A 197 -18.69 2.57 0.30
CA LYS A 197 -18.98 1.88 -0.97
C LYS A 197 -17.71 1.63 -1.78
N ALA A 198 -16.84 2.64 -1.92
CA ALA A 198 -15.56 2.51 -2.62
C ALA A 198 -14.69 1.42 -1.98
N LEU A 199 -14.51 1.46 -0.65
CA LEU A 199 -13.70 0.48 0.08
C LEU A 199 -14.22 -0.96 -0.06
N LYS A 200 -15.53 -1.16 -0.21
CA LYS A 200 -16.12 -2.49 -0.47
C LYS A 200 -15.81 -3.03 -1.86
N GLN A 201 -15.51 -2.16 -2.81
CA GLN A 201 -15.20 -2.52 -4.19
C GLN A 201 -13.70 -2.67 -4.43
N MET A 202 -12.87 -2.01 -3.61
CA MET A 202 -11.42 -2.14 -3.69
C MET A 202 -10.97 -3.55 -3.25
N PRO A 203 -10.20 -4.27 -4.09
CA PRO A 203 -9.70 -5.58 -3.73
C PRO A 203 -8.62 -5.47 -2.64
N TYR A 204 -8.58 -6.45 -1.73
CA TYR A 204 -7.53 -6.60 -0.70
C TYR A 204 -7.36 -5.38 0.24
N VAL A 205 -8.40 -4.57 0.37
CA VAL A 205 -8.48 -3.48 1.35
C VAL A 205 -9.17 -3.98 2.62
N LYS A 206 -8.65 -3.53 3.77
CA LYS A 206 -9.26 -3.76 5.09
C LYS A 206 -9.26 -2.48 5.90
N LEU A 207 -10.34 -2.24 6.64
CA LEU A 207 -10.36 -1.24 7.69
C LEU A 207 -9.39 -1.67 8.80
N THR A 208 -8.58 -0.72 9.27
CA THR A 208 -7.60 -0.94 10.34
C THR A 208 -7.99 -0.21 11.62
N ARG A 209 -8.72 0.90 11.52
CA ARG A 209 -9.29 1.62 12.67
C ARG A 209 -10.52 2.43 12.28
N VAL A 210 -11.51 2.49 13.17
CA VAL A 210 -12.65 3.40 13.08
C VAL A 210 -12.99 3.86 14.50
N ASP A 211 -12.94 5.17 14.72
CA ASP A 211 -13.34 5.78 15.99
C ASP A 211 -14.68 6.48 15.81
N VAL A 212 -15.63 6.17 16.70
CA VAL A 212 -16.97 6.75 16.70
C VAL A 212 -17.11 7.66 17.92
N ALA A 213 -17.42 8.92 17.69
CA ALA A 213 -17.64 9.93 18.71
C ALA A 213 -19.13 10.27 18.86
N TYR A 214 -19.51 10.67 20.06
CA TYR A 214 -20.85 11.16 20.39
C TYR A 214 -20.73 12.54 21.01
N ASP A 215 -21.24 13.55 20.30
CA ASP A 215 -21.23 14.93 20.76
C ASP A 215 -22.48 15.21 21.61
N ASP A 216 -22.29 15.36 22.93
CA ASP A 216 -23.33 15.80 23.85
C ASP A 216 -23.30 17.32 24.04
N LEU A 217 -24.11 18.02 23.25
CA LEU A 217 -24.24 19.48 23.32
C LEU A 217 -25.21 19.93 24.43
N GLN A 218 -25.95 19.01 25.04
CA GLN A 218 -26.88 19.30 26.12
C GLN A 218 -26.22 19.24 27.50
N GLY A 219 -25.02 18.65 27.57
CA GLY A 219 -24.29 18.49 28.83
C GLY A 219 -25.03 17.63 29.84
N ALA A 220 -25.73 16.59 29.36
CA ALA A 220 -26.51 15.70 30.20
C ALA A 220 -25.65 15.01 31.28
N ILE A 221 -24.38 14.75 30.95
CA ILE A 221 -23.38 14.19 31.86
C ILE A 221 -22.06 14.94 31.68
N THR A 222 -21.45 15.36 32.78
CA THR A 222 -20.14 16.04 32.76
C THR A 222 -19.01 15.10 33.18
N VAL A 223 -17.79 15.36 32.70
CA VAL A 223 -16.60 14.59 33.08
C VAL A 223 -16.34 14.62 34.61
N PRO A 224 -16.49 15.76 35.32
CA PRO A 224 -16.38 15.78 36.78
C PRO A 224 -17.40 14.89 37.49
N TYR A 225 -18.66 14.90 37.05
CA TYR A 225 -19.69 14.02 37.60
C TYR A 225 -19.32 12.55 37.42
N LEU A 226 -18.88 12.14 36.22
CA LEU A 226 -18.44 10.77 35.97
C LEU A 226 -17.26 10.36 36.85
N ARG A 227 -16.31 11.26 37.08
CA ARG A 227 -15.17 11.02 37.97
C ARG A 227 -15.64 10.79 39.41
N GLU A 228 -16.52 11.64 39.90
CA GLU A 228 -17.09 11.50 41.25
C GLU A 228 -17.83 10.17 41.41
N GLN A 229 -18.67 9.79 40.42
CA GLN A 229 -19.35 8.48 40.46
C GLN A 229 -18.34 7.32 40.47
N TYR A 230 -17.29 7.39 39.66
CA TYR A 230 -16.25 6.36 39.63
C TYR A 230 -15.47 6.26 40.95
N GLU A 231 -15.14 7.39 41.58
CA GLU A 231 -14.43 7.43 42.87
C GLU A 231 -15.29 6.91 44.03
N ASN A 232 -16.62 7.05 43.94
CA ASN A 232 -17.56 6.63 44.97
C ASN A 232 -17.96 5.14 44.91
N GLY A 233 -17.59 4.41 43.85
CA GLY A 233 -17.91 2.99 43.64
C GLY A 233 -19.32 2.71 43.15
#